data_AF-A0A3D2U1M5-F1
#
_entry.id   AF-A0A3D2U1M5-F1
#
_cell.length_a   1.000
_cell.length_b   1.000
_cell.length_c   1.000
_cell.angle_alpha   90.00
_cell.angle_beta   90.00
_cell.angle_gamma   90.00
#
_symmetry.space_group_name_H-M   'P 1'
#
loop_
_entity.id
_entity.type
_entity.pdbx_description
1 polymer ?
#
loop_
_entity_poly.entity_id
_entity_poly.type
_entity_poly.pdbx_seq_one_letter_code
_entity_poly.pdbx_strand_id
1 'polypeptide(L)'
;MKLLRPDGCELSVSILSILLLLTVGVSPVVAQNKGQTLSEAEAKKDADYAVQGEYIGRGDSGDADSKIGIQVVAQGAGKFIGVVYPGGLPGAGWTGEEKIPVTGVRKGDVVEFKGGKDGSKGSGTWKKGQIVYKDGDGNPGTAKKAVRSSVTMGAKAPKGAIVLFDGSTAKNFKGGRLENGLLREGVTSFRNFGDFHLHMEFQLNYSPSRRGQGRSNSGVYMQGRYEVQILDSFGLAGKHNECGGVYEIKDPDLNMCLPPLQWQTYDIDFIAARYDKAGKKTANARLTVRHNGVLVHKNIEVPRSTRASPVREGVDLGPIYIQNHGNPLHFRNIWLVEKREAGFKPVF
;
A
#
# COMPACT_ATOMS: atom_id res chain seq x y z
N MET A 1 -37.60 -77.36 -43.54
CA MET A 1 -37.95 -77.38 -42.10
C MET A 1 -37.93 -75.92 -41.65
N LYS A 2 -39.06 -75.20 -41.68
CA LYS A 2 -39.97 -74.92 -40.53
C LYS A 2 -39.18 -74.07 -39.49
N LEU A 3 -39.46 -72.80 -39.17
CA LEU A 3 -40.66 -72.15 -38.57
C LEU A 3 -40.33 -70.64 -38.42
N LEU A 4 -41.19 -69.68 -38.81
CA LEU A 4 -42.21 -68.93 -38.03
C LEU A 4 -41.72 -67.63 -37.32
N ARG A 5 -42.62 -66.62 -37.36
CA ARG A 5 -42.57 -65.18 -36.95
C ARG A 5 -42.75 -65.00 -35.40
N PRO A 6 -43.23 -63.84 -34.86
CA PRO A 6 -42.86 -62.40 -34.86
C PRO A 6 -42.66 -61.88 -33.39
N ASP A 7 -42.84 -60.57 -33.14
CA ASP A 7 -43.09 -59.85 -31.86
C ASP A 7 -41.88 -58.97 -31.46
N GLY A 8 -41.95 -57.63 -31.34
CA GLY A 8 -43.07 -56.77 -30.95
C GLY A 8 -42.86 -56.30 -29.50
N CYS A 9 -41.97 -55.32 -29.27
CA CYS A 9 -41.98 -54.51 -28.03
C CYS A 9 -41.07 -53.27 -28.18
N GLU A 10 -41.65 -52.09 -28.40
CA GLU A 10 -40.96 -50.82 -28.17
C GLU A 10 -40.93 -50.55 -26.65
N LEU A 11 -39.75 -50.53 -26.05
CA LEU A 11 -39.54 -49.94 -24.73
C LEU A 11 -38.97 -48.53 -24.91
N SER A 12 -39.82 -47.51 -24.74
CA SER A 12 -39.39 -46.13 -24.54
C SER A 12 -38.77 -46.00 -23.14
N VAL A 13 -37.45 -45.82 -23.08
CA VAL A 13 -36.75 -45.41 -21.86
C VAL A 13 -36.56 -43.90 -21.94
N SER A 14 -37.40 -43.17 -21.20
CA SER A 14 -37.20 -41.75 -20.95
C SER A 14 -36.02 -41.56 -20.00
N ILE A 15 -34.87 -41.18 -20.55
CA ILE A 15 -33.70 -40.72 -19.77
C ILE A 15 -33.99 -39.28 -19.34
N LEU A 16 -34.52 -39.12 -18.12
CA LEU A 16 -34.61 -37.83 -17.47
C LEU A 16 -33.23 -37.43 -16.96
N SER A 17 -32.44 -36.79 -17.82
CA SER A 17 -31.16 -36.18 -17.47
C SER A 17 -31.41 -34.94 -16.60
N ILE A 18 -31.33 -35.08 -15.28
CA ILE A 18 -31.27 -33.95 -14.35
C ILE A 18 -29.90 -33.29 -14.50
N LEU A 19 -29.86 -32.25 -15.34
CA LEU A 19 -28.72 -31.37 -15.48
C LEU A 19 -28.68 -30.43 -14.25
N LEU A 20 -27.93 -30.81 -13.22
CA LEU A 20 -27.64 -29.96 -12.08
C LEU A 20 -26.70 -28.83 -12.53
N LEU A 21 -27.27 -27.69 -12.95
CA LEU A 21 -26.52 -26.47 -13.22
C LEU A 21 -25.93 -25.93 -11.90
N LEU A 22 -24.70 -26.35 -11.59
CA LEU A 22 -23.80 -25.63 -10.71
C LEU A 22 -23.42 -24.32 -11.39
N THR A 23 -24.22 -23.26 -11.17
CA THR A 23 -23.83 -21.90 -11.52
C THR A 23 -22.70 -21.47 -10.59
N VAL A 24 -21.46 -21.79 -10.97
CA VAL A 24 -20.29 -21.10 -10.42
C VAL A 24 -20.38 -19.68 -10.95
N GLY A 25 -20.94 -18.79 -10.13
CA GLY A 25 -20.94 -17.35 -10.39
C GLY A 25 -19.51 -16.84 -10.39
N VAL A 26 -18.85 -16.91 -11.55
CA VAL A 26 -17.58 -16.22 -11.77
C VAL A 26 -17.91 -14.74 -11.84
N SER A 27 -17.80 -14.04 -10.71
CA SER A 27 -17.84 -12.57 -10.74
C SER A 27 -16.74 -12.11 -11.71
N PRO A 28 -17.05 -11.22 -12.67
CA PRO A 28 -16.04 -10.73 -13.59
C PRO A 28 -14.97 -10.01 -12.76
N VAL A 29 -13.74 -10.52 -12.80
CA VAL A 29 -12.58 -9.78 -12.31
C VAL A 29 -12.53 -8.51 -13.14
N VAL A 30 -12.62 -7.33 -12.50
CA VAL A 30 -12.42 -6.06 -13.20
C VAL A 30 -10.99 -6.07 -13.75
N ALA A 31 -10.85 -6.33 -15.05
CA ALA A 31 -9.57 -6.31 -15.72
C ALA A 31 -9.06 -4.86 -15.75
N GLN A 32 -8.01 -4.58 -14.97
CA GLN A 32 -7.38 -3.26 -14.98
C GLN A 32 -6.40 -3.13 -16.15
N ASN A 33 -6.70 -2.20 -17.05
CA ASN A 33 -5.77 -1.80 -18.10
C ASN A 33 -4.51 -1.18 -17.50
N LYS A 34 -3.38 -1.38 -18.18
CA LYS A 34 -2.10 -0.78 -17.79
C LYS A 34 -2.21 0.75 -17.80
N GLY A 35 -1.90 1.40 -16.68
CA GLY A 35 -1.84 2.87 -16.58
C GLY A 35 -3.11 3.61 -16.14
N GLN A 36 -4.20 2.90 -15.82
CA GLN A 36 -5.44 3.52 -15.29
C GLN A 36 -5.54 3.43 -13.77
N THR A 37 -5.83 4.55 -13.11
CA THR A 37 -6.26 4.54 -11.71
C THR A 37 -7.69 4.04 -11.63
N LEU A 38 -8.06 3.44 -10.50
CA LEU A 38 -9.40 2.94 -10.23
C LEU A 38 -10.05 3.81 -9.16
N SER A 39 -11.24 4.33 -9.46
CA SER A 39 -11.99 5.07 -8.46
C SER A 39 -12.49 4.14 -7.35
N GLU A 40 -12.74 4.69 -6.15
CA GLU A 40 -13.33 3.93 -5.05
C GLU A 40 -14.73 3.40 -5.41
N ALA A 41 -15.50 4.15 -6.20
CA ALA A 41 -16.81 3.72 -6.68
C ALA A 41 -16.72 2.46 -7.57
N GLU A 42 -15.67 2.35 -8.38
CA GLU A 42 -15.43 1.15 -9.18
C GLU A 42 -14.87 0.01 -8.35
N ALA A 43 -13.96 0.29 -7.41
CA ALA A 43 -13.44 -0.71 -6.49
C ALA A 43 -14.55 -1.37 -5.67
N LYS A 44 -15.57 -0.60 -5.25
CA LYS A 44 -16.76 -1.11 -4.53
C LYS A 44 -17.60 -2.12 -5.34
N LYS A 45 -17.41 -2.21 -6.66
CA LYS A 45 -18.05 -3.25 -7.49
C LYS A 45 -17.36 -4.62 -7.33
N ASP A 46 -16.12 -4.64 -6.88
CA ASP A 46 -15.40 -5.86 -6.53
C ASP A 46 -15.75 -6.28 -5.10
N ALA A 47 -16.33 -7.48 -4.95
CA ALA A 47 -16.67 -8.04 -3.66
C ALA A 47 -15.44 -8.22 -2.75
N ASP A 48 -14.25 -8.43 -3.31
CA ASP A 48 -13.02 -8.59 -2.53
C ASP A 48 -12.58 -7.27 -1.87
N TYR A 49 -12.91 -6.12 -2.49
CA TYR A 49 -12.60 -4.79 -1.93
C TYR A 49 -13.33 -4.54 -0.61
N ALA A 50 -14.55 -5.07 -0.45
CA ALA A 50 -15.31 -4.96 0.79
C ALA A 50 -14.59 -5.63 1.98
N VAL A 51 -13.82 -6.69 1.71
CA VAL A 51 -13.07 -7.46 2.71
C VAL A 51 -11.69 -6.85 2.96
N GLN A 52 -11.06 -6.26 1.94
CA GLN A 52 -9.76 -5.62 2.11
C GLN A 52 -9.81 -4.46 3.12
N GLY A 53 -8.81 -4.41 4.01
CA GLY A 53 -8.64 -3.31 4.94
C GLY A 53 -8.08 -3.73 6.28
N GLU A 54 -8.16 -2.82 7.23
CA GLU A 54 -7.77 -3.06 8.61
C GLU A 54 -8.99 -3.44 9.45
N TYR A 55 -8.77 -4.26 10.48
CA TYR A 55 -9.77 -4.65 11.46
C TYR A 55 -9.16 -4.52 12.85
N ILE A 56 -9.96 -4.03 13.80
CA ILE A 56 -9.57 -3.91 15.20
C ILE A 56 -10.54 -4.75 16.01
N GLY A 57 -10.00 -5.59 16.88
CA GLY A 57 -10.77 -6.55 17.64
C GLY A 57 -10.25 -6.81 19.04
N ARG A 58 -10.95 -7.68 19.73
CA ARG A 58 -10.62 -8.14 21.07
C ARG A 58 -11.14 -9.57 21.28
N GLY A 59 -10.43 -10.35 22.08
CA GLY A 59 -10.91 -11.64 22.58
C GLY A 59 -12.07 -11.47 23.56
N ASP A 60 -12.95 -12.47 23.61
CA ASP A 60 -14.16 -12.42 24.45
C ASP A 60 -13.85 -12.62 25.95
N SER A 61 -12.62 -13.03 26.31
CA SER A 61 -12.17 -13.12 27.72
C SER A 61 -12.22 -11.78 28.46
N GLY A 62 -12.27 -10.66 27.73
CA GLY A 62 -12.39 -9.33 28.31
C GLY A 62 -11.08 -8.74 28.83
N ASP A 63 -9.95 -9.43 28.69
CA ASP A 63 -8.64 -8.94 29.15
C ASP A 63 -8.13 -7.79 28.29
N ALA A 64 -7.47 -6.80 28.90
CA ALA A 64 -6.92 -5.63 28.21
C ALA A 64 -5.90 -6.01 27.12
N ASP A 65 -5.22 -7.13 27.35
CA ASP A 65 -4.16 -7.68 26.50
C ASP A 65 -4.70 -8.52 25.33
N SER A 66 -6.02 -8.77 25.28
CA SER A 66 -6.65 -9.54 24.19
C SER A 66 -6.93 -8.71 22.93
N LYS A 67 -6.45 -7.46 22.85
CA LYS A 67 -6.59 -6.62 21.66
C LYS A 67 -5.86 -7.24 20.47
N ILE A 68 -6.45 -7.13 19.29
CA ILE A 68 -5.81 -7.54 18.04
C ILE A 68 -6.02 -6.51 16.94
N GLY A 69 -5.04 -6.41 16.06
CA GLY A 69 -5.17 -5.81 14.74
C GLY A 69 -5.12 -6.88 13.66
N ILE A 70 -5.90 -6.72 12.59
CA ILE A 70 -5.81 -7.60 11.42
C ILE A 70 -5.72 -6.73 10.18
N GLN A 71 -4.73 -6.97 9.33
CA GLN A 71 -4.69 -6.44 7.97
C GLN A 71 -5.09 -7.56 7.00
N VAL A 72 -6.11 -7.32 6.17
CA VAL A 72 -6.57 -8.27 5.15
C VAL A 72 -6.34 -7.68 3.77
N VAL A 73 -5.59 -8.37 2.92
CA VAL A 73 -5.20 -7.95 1.59
C VAL A 73 -5.90 -8.82 0.55
N ALA A 74 -6.69 -8.19 -0.33
CA ALA A 74 -7.31 -8.88 -1.45
C ALA A 74 -6.23 -9.33 -2.45
N GLN A 75 -6.34 -10.57 -2.88
CA GLN A 75 -5.48 -11.20 -3.89
C GLN A 75 -6.21 -11.39 -5.23
N GLY A 76 -7.48 -10.96 -5.29
CA GLY A 76 -8.39 -11.14 -6.41
C GLY A 76 -8.98 -12.55 -6.46
N ALA A 77 -10.06 -12.68 -7.22
CA ALA A 77 -10.78 -13.95 -7.41
C ALA A 77 -11.18 -14.65 -6.09
N GLY A 78 -11.59 -13.86 -5.09
CA GLY A 78 -12.04 -14.37 -3.79
C GLY A 78 -10.90 -14.87 -2.89
N LYS A 79 -9.64 -14.58 -3.20
CA LYS A 79 -8.49 -14.99 -2.39
C LYS A 79 -7.97 -13.83 -1.55
N PHE A 80 -7.48 -14.14 -0.36
CA PHE A 80 -6.93 -13.16 0.57
C PHE A 80 -5.68 -13.70 1.25
N ILE A 81 -4.77 -12.78 1.55
CA ILE A 81 -3.79 -12.98 2.62
C ILE A 81 -4.14 -12.02 3.74
N GLY A 82 -3.73 -12.33 4.95
CA GLY A 82 -3.83 -11.40 6.06
C GLY A 82 -2.72 -11.58 7.06
N VAL A 83 -2.60 -10.61 7.93
CA VAL A 83 -1.65 -10.60 9.04
C VAL A 83 -2.42 -10.20 10.28
N VAL A 84 -2.40 -11.07 11.29
CA VAL A 84 -2.90 -10.76 12.63
C VAL A 84 -1.73 -10.25 13.46
N TYR A 85 -2.01 -9.19 14.20
CA TYR A 85 -1.08 -8.46 15.05
C TYR A 85 -1.65 -8.47 16.48
N PRO A 86 -1.13 -9.35 17.36
CA PRO A 86 -1.47 -9.32 18.77
C PRO A 86 -1.15 -7.95 19.39
N GLY A 87 -2.02 -7.42 20.23
CA GLY A 87 -1.86 -6.10 20.87
C GLY A 87 -2.36 -4.90 20.05
N GLY A 88 -2.63 -5.03 18.75
CA GLY A 88 -3.21 -3.97 17.93
C GLY A 88 -2.63 -3.87 16.53
N LEU A 89 -2.96 -2.84 15.76
CA LEU A 89 -2.41 -2.65 14.40
C LEU A 89 -1.00 -2.04 14.45
N PRO A 90 -0.20 -2.14 13.37
CA PRO A 90 1.03 -1.36 13.23
C PRO A 90 0.80 0.13 13.54
N GLY A 91 1.59 0.68 14.47
CA GLY A 91 1.49 2.08 14.91
C GLY A 91 0.32 2.38 15.85
N ALA A 92 -0.42 1.35 16.26
CA ALA A 92 -1.57 1.44 17.16
C ALA A 92 -1.70 0.17 18.03
N GLY A 93 -0.73 -0.04 18.91
CA GLY A 93 -0.74 -1.09 19.94
C GLY A 93 0.21 -2.25 19.71
N TRP A 94 0.50 -2.64 18.45
CA TRP A 94 1.46 -3.71 18.18
C TRP A 94 2.89 -3.30 18.56
N THR A 95 3.57 -4.14 19.34
CA THR A 95 4.92 -3.88 19.89
C THR A 95 6.06 -4.50 19.08
N GLY A 96 5.76 -5.34 18.09
CA GLY A 96 6.79 -5.95 17.22
C GLY A 96 7.09 -7.43 17.48
N GLU A 97 6.46 -8.06 18.48
CA GLU A 97 6.88 -9.38 18.99
C GLU A 97 6.44 -10.57 18.12
N GLU A 98 5.19 -10.60 17.62
CA GLU A 98 4.72 -11.67 16.74
C GLU A 98 3.74 -11.16 15.67
N LYS A 99 3.78 -11.80 14.49
CA LYS A 99 2.78 -11.67 13.42
C LYS A 99 2.27 -13.06 13.07
N ILE A 100 0.96 -13.22 12.95
CA ILE A 100 0.36 -14.49 12.55
C ILE A 100 -0.19 -14.34 11.11
N PRO A 101 0.46 -14.94 10.11
CA PRO A 101 -0.04 -14.92 8.74
C PRO A 101 -1.29 -15.79 8.63
N VAL A 102 -2.29 -15.27 7.91
CA VAL A 102 -3.53 -15.99 7.59
C VAL A 102 -3.77 -15.98 6.09
N THR A 103 -4.48 -16.99 5.60
CA THR A 103 -5.00 -17.03 4.23
C THR A 103 -6.52 -17.03 4.30
N GLY A 104 -7.17 -16.46 3.29
CA GLY A 104 -8.62 -16.39 3.22
C GLY A 104 -9.18 -16.77 1.85
N VAL A 105 -10.37 -17.38 1.87
CA VAL A 105 -11.12 -17.75 0.66
C VAL A 105 -12.57 -17.34 0.81
N ARG A 106 -13.10 -16.62 -0.18
CA ARG A 106 -14.50 -16.21 -0.26
C ARG A 106 -15.38 -17.39 -0.69
N LYS A 107 -16.46 -17.62 0.05
CA LYS A 107 -17.54 -18.56 -0.24
C LYS A 107 -18.86 -17.79 -0.14
N GLY A 108 -19.42 -17.41 -1.29
CA GLY A 108 -20.60 -16.55 -1.34
C GLY A 108 -20.33 -15.17 -0.73
N ASP A 109 -21.11 -14.80 0.28
CA ASP A 109 -21.03 -13.52 1.00
C ASP A 109 -20.09 -13.54 2.23
N VAL A 110 -19.38 -14.66 2.43
CA VAL A 110 -18.51 -14.91 3.58
C VAL A 110 -17.08 -15.15 3.13
N VAL A 111 -16.10 -14.74 3.93
CA VAL A 111 -14.70 -15.17 3.77
C VAL A 111 -14.27 -16.00 4.96
N GLU A 112 -13.75 -17.19 4.69
CA GLU A 112 -13.14 -18.05 5.71
C GLU A 112 -11.64 -17.81 5.76
N PHE A 113 -11.09 -17.54 6.95
CA PHE A 113 -9.67 -17.39 7.20
C PHE A 113 -9.10 -18.58 7.95
N LYS A 114 -7.84 -18.93 7.63
CA LYS A 114 -7.06 -19.96 8.31
C LYS A 114 -5.66 -19.43 8.62
N GLY A 115 -5.25 -19.54 9.89
CA GLY A 115 -3.88 -19.33 10.34
C GLY A 115 -3.08 -20.64 10.32
N GLY A 116 -1.84 -20.60 9.84
CA GLY A 116 -1.06 -21.82 9.60
C GLY A 116 -1.55 -22.62 8.38
N LYS A 117 -1.08 -23.87 8.22
CA LYS A 117 -1.41 -24.70 7.05
C LYS A 117 -2.88 -25.17 7.02
N ASP A 118 -3.48 -25.31 8.19
CA ASP A 118 -4.76 -26.01 8.42
C ASP A 118 -5.71 -25.27 9.37
N GLY A 119 -5.34 -24.09 9.87
CA GLY A 119 -6.09 -23.39 10.92
C GLY A 119 -5.53 -23.59 12.33
N SER A 120 -4.41 -24.33 12.47
CA SER A 120 -3.71 -24.56 13.75
C SER A 120 -3.27 -23.29 14.47
N LYS A 121 -3.13 -22.15 13.78
CA LYS A 121 -2.85 -20.85 14.40
C LYS A 121 -4.07 -19.94 14.52
N GLY A 122 -5.26 -20.53 14.48
CA GLY A 122 -6.54 -19.83 14.55
C GLY A 122 -7.30 -19.84 13.22
N SER A 123 -8.57 -19.45 13.31
CA SER A 123 -9.49 -19.40 12.18
C SER A 123 -10.43 -18.21 12.31
N GLY A 124 -11.04 -17.79 11.21
CA GLY A 124 -11.99 -16.69 11.27
C GLY A 124 -12.99 -16.71 10.14
N THR A 125 -14.07 -15.99 10.32
CA THR A 125 -15.14 -15.82 9.34
C THR A 125 -15.48 -14.35 9.24
N TRP A 126 -15.24 -13.77 8.06
CA TRP A 126 -15.67 -12.44 7.73
C TRP A 126 -17.08 -12.44 7.16
N LYS A 127 -17.92 -11.54 7.64
CA LYS A 127 -19.21 -11.20 7.05
C LYS A 127 -19.54 -9.75 7.33
N LYS A 128 -19.95 -9.00 6.30
CA LYS A 128 -20.43 -7.60 6.41
C LYS A 128 -19.53 -6.68 7.27
N GLY A 129 -18.21 -6.74 7.05
CA GLY A 129 -17.25 -5.87 7.72
C GLY A 129 -16.85 -6.28 9.15
N GLN A 130 -17.26 -7.47 9.60
CA GLN A 130 -16.86 -8.04 10.88
C GLN A 130 -16.18 -9.39 10.66
N ILE A 131 -15.14 -9.67 11.44
CA ILE A 131 -14.48 -10.97 11.54
C ILE A 131 -14.83 -11.55 12.91
N VAL A 132 -15.45 -12.71 12.93
CA VAL A 132 -15.55 -13.56 14.13
C VAL A 132 -14.42 -14.59 14.04
N TYR A 133 -13.61 -14.74 15.08
CA TYR A 133 -12.43 -15.60 15.04
C TYR A 133 -12.31 -16.50 16.26
N LYS A 134 -11.47 -17.51 16.12
CA LYS A 134 -10.86 -18.28 17.21
C LYS A 134 -9.35 -18.18 17.09
N ASP A 135 -8.66 -17.90 18.18
CA ASP A 135 -7.20 -17.88 18.21
C ASP A 135 -6.59 -19.30 18.15
N GLY A 136 -5.27 -19.42 18.29
CA GLY A 136 -4.58 -20.71 18.26
C GLY A 136 -4.96 -21.66 19.40
N ASP A 137 -5.44 -21.11 20.52
CA ASP A 137 -5.90 -21.87 21.70
C ASP A 137 -7.42 -22.14 21.64
N GLY A 138 -8.11 -21.65 20.61
CA GLY A 138 -9.53 -21.83 20.40
C GLY A 138 -10.41 -20.78 21.09
N ASN A 139 -9.83 -19.76 21.73
CA ASN A 139 -10.59 -18.70 22.39
C ASN A 139 -11.29 -17.82 21.35
N PRO A 140 -12.58 -17.50 21.55
CA PRO A 140 -13.33 -16.70 20.59
C PRO A 140 -13.01 -15.20 20.73
N GLY A 141 -13.23 -14.48 19.64
CA GLY A 141 -13.20 -13.02 19.63
C GLY A 141 -13.81 -12.43 18.37
N THR A 142 -13.89 -11.11 18.35
CA THR A 142 -14.42 -10.37 17.19
C THR A 142 -13.55 -9.17 16.82
N ALA A 143 -13.49 -8.87 15.53
CA ALA A 143 -12.81 -7.69 14.99
C ALA A 143 -13.71 -6.97 13.97
N LYS A 144 -13.79 -5.64 14.06
CA LYS A 144 -14.59 -4.80 13.16
C LYS A 144 -13.67 -4.03 12.22
N LYS A 145 -14.12 -3.81 10.99
CA LYS A 145 -13.39 -3.03 9.99
C LYS A 145 -13.11 -1.62 10.54
N ALA A 146 -11.89 -1.17 10.38
CA ALA A 146 -11.42 0.15 10.80
C ALA A 146 -10.85 0.90 9.59
N VAL A 147 -11.02 2.22 9.59
CA VAL A 147 -10.43 3.13 8.63
C VAL A 147 -9.58 4.12 9.42
N ARG A 148 -8.27 4.10 9.21
CA ARG A 148 -7.33 5.02 9.84
C ARG A 148 -6.92 6.09 8.84
N SER A 149 -6.66 7.28 9.33
CA SER A 149 -6.09 8.37 8.55
C SER A 149 -4.85 8.89 9.24
N SER A 150 -3.94 9.46 8.45
CA SER A 150 -2.76 10.10 9.00
C SER A 150 -3.13 11.32 9.85
N VAL A 151 -2.42 11.52 10.95
CA VAL A 151 -2.53 12.75 11.77
C VAL A 151 -2.01 14.00 11.05
N THR A 152 -1.22 13.84 9.99
CA THR A 152 -0.75 14.94 9.13
C THR A 152 -1.56 15.09 7.85
N MET A 153 -2.66 14.34 7.70
CA MET A 153 -3.54 14.45 6.53
C MET A 153 -4.10 15.86 6.38
N GLY A 154 -4.00 16.45 5.19
CA GLY A 154 -4.46 17.80 4.91
C GLY A 154 -3.64 18.88 5.62
N ALA A 155 -2.43 18.58 6.09
CA ALA A 155 -1.58 19.56 6.74
C ALA A 155 -1.37 20.76 5.81
N LYS A 156 -1.75 21.95 6.30
CA LYS A 156 -1.59 23.19 5.55
C LYS A 156 -0.13 23.54 5.46
N ALA A 157 0.29 23.99 4.28
CA ALA A 157 1.60 24.58 4.08
C ALA A 157 1.80 25.73 5.08
N PRO A 158 2.85 25.69 5.94
CA PRO A 158 3.11 26.77 6.88
C PRO A 158 3.54 28.06 6.15
N LYS A 159 3.53 29.18 6.86
CA LYS A 159 3.99 30.47 6.30
C LYS A 159 5.44 30.34 5.82
N GLY A 160 5.69 30.75 4.56
CA GLY A 160 7.01 30.67 3.94
C GLY A 160 7.33 29.32 3.29
N ALA A 161 6.43 28.33 3.36
CA ALA A 161 6.56 27.11 2.60
C ALA A 161 6.42 27.36 1.09
N ILE A 162 7.11 26.53 0.32
CA ILE A 162 7.00 26.46 -1.13
C ILE A 162 5.97 25.39 -1.43
N VAL A 163 4.84 25.82 -1.99
CA VAL A 163 3.78 24.92 -2.42
C VAL A 163 4.10 24.42 -3.83
N LEU A 164 4.38 23.13 -3.95
CA LEU A 164 4.61 22.49 -5.24
C LEU A 164 3.29 22.08 -5.91
N PHE A 165 2.32 21.61 -5.14
CA PHE A 165 1.00 21.24 -5.66
C PHE A 165 -0.08 21.30 -4.57
N ASP A 166 -1.15 22.04 -4.83
CA ASP A 166 -2.31 22.23 -3.93
C ASP A 166 -3.63 21.72 -4.52
N GLY A 167 -3.59 21.08 -5.70
CA GLY A 167 -4.78 20.65 -6.45
C GLY A 167 -5.18 21.58 -7.59
N SER A 168 -4.62 22.79 -7.69
CA SER A 168 -5.01 23.76 -8.73
C SER A 168 -4.32 23.53 -10.08
N THR A 169 -2.99 23.41 -10.09
CA THR A 169 -2.20 23.28 -11.31
C THR A 169 -0.90 22.53 -11.09
N ALA A 170 -0.46 21.77 -12.08
CA ALA A 170 0.82 21.06 -12.08
C ALA A 170 2.00 21.91 -12.61
N LYS A 171 1.85 23.24 -12.75
CA LYS A 171 2.84 24.13 -13.39
C LYS A 171 4.24 24.12 -12.76
N ASN A 172 4.35 23.74 -11.49
CA ASN A 172 5.64 23.66 -10.79
C ASN A 172 6.45 22.42 -11.19
N PHE A 173 5.89 21.55 -12.03
CA PHE A 173 6.48 20.29 -12.43
C PHE A 173 6.62 20.16 -13.95
N LYS A 174 7.82 19.75 -14.39
CA LYS A 174 8.00 19.17 -15.72
C LYS A 174 7.26 17.83 -15.77
N GLY A 175 6.50 17.62 -16.84
CA GLY A 175 5.69 16.41 -17.03
C GLY A 175 4.40 16.40 -16.21
N GLY A 176 4.02 17.52 -15.59
CA GLY A 176 2.81 17.65 -14.78
C GLY A 176 1.54 17.27 -15.54
N ARG A 177 0.76 16.34 -14.97
CA ARG A 177 -0.52 15.87 -15.52
C ARG A 177 -1.52 15.74 -14.38
N LEU A 178 -2.74 16.16 -14.63
CA LEU A 178 -3.83 16.04 -13.67
C LEU A 178 -4.84 14.99 -14.13
N GLU A 179 -5.35 14.23 -13.17
CA GLU A 179 -6.51 13.37 -13.32
C GLU A 179 -7.49 13.75 -12.21
N ASN A 180 -8.65 14.31 -12.57
CA ASN A 180 -9.67 14.77 -11.62
C ASN A 180 -9.13 15.71 -10.52
N GLY A 181 -8.23 16.63 -10.89
CA GLY A 181 -7.62 17.57 -9.94
C GLY A 181 -6.50 16.98 -9.07
N LEU A 182 -6.12 15.72 -9.29
CA LEU A 182 -5.02 15.06 -8.60
C LEU A 182 -3.80 14.95 -9.51
N LEU A 183 -2.60 15.11 -8.95
CA LEU A 183 -1.36 15.02 -9.70
C LEU A 183 -1.01 13.54 -9.96
N ARG A 184 -0.56 13.24 -11.17
CA ARG A 184 -0.05 11.91 -11.56
C ARG A 184 1.47 11.78 -11.36
N GLU A 185 1.94 10.55 -11.32
CA GLU A 185 3.35 10.17 -11.27
C GLU A 185 4.17 10.67 -12.47
N GLY A 186 5.51 10.61 -12.37
CA GLY A 186 6.40 10.94 -13.49
C GLY A 186 6.67 12.42 -13.67
N VAL A 187 6.84 13.12 -12.55
CA VAL A 187 6.99 14.57 -12.50
C VAL A 187 8.29 14.97 -11.83
N THR A 188 8.88 16.07 -12.28
CA THR A 188 10.11 16.64 -11.70
C THR A 188 9.89 18.11 -11.43
N SER A 189 10.16 18.59 -10.21
CA SER A 189 10.02 20.02 -9.92
C SER A 189 10.98 20.85 -10.77
N PHE A 190 10.56 22.01 -11.24
CA PHE A 190 11.46 22.94 -11.93
C PHE A 190 12.48 23.56 -10.98
N ARG A 191 12.08 23.79 -9.72
CA ARG A 191 12.96 24.32 -8.69
C ARG A 191 13.83 23.21 -8.09
N ASN A 192 15.07 23.57 -7.76
CA ASN A 192 16.03 22.74 -7.05
C ASN A 192 16.14 23.17 -5.58
N PHE A 193 16.45 22.21 -4.70
CA PHE A 193 16.44 22.36 -3.25
C PHE A 193 17.71 21.78 -2.62
N GLY A 194 18.10 22.36 -1.49
CA GLY A 194 19.13 21.85 -0.59
C GLY A 194 18.50 21.00 0.50
N ASP A 195 18.67 21.44 1.75
CA ASP A 195 18.00 20.84 2.90
C ASP A 195 16.57 21.35 3.02
N PHE A 196 15.65 20.46 3.40
CA PHE A 196 14.24 20.83 3.56
C PHE A 196 13.48 19.87 4.47
N HIS A 197 12.29 20.31 4.85
CA HIS A 197 11.19 19.45 5.25
C HIS A 197 10.18 19.38 4.09
N LEU A 198 9.73 18.18 3.71
CA LEU A 198 8.73 17.94 2.68
C LEU A 198 7.50 17.31 3.32
N HIS A 199 6.32 17.81 2.97
CA HIS A 199 5.05 17.11 3.15
C HIS A 199 4.49 16.73 1.78
N MET A 200 3.95 15.52 1.67
CA MET A 200 3.20 15.09 0.49
C MET A 200 2.12 14.07 0.86
N GLU A 201 1.03 14.10 0.12
CA GLU A 201 0.00 13.08 0.18
C GLU A 201 -0.05 12.26 -1.10
N PHE A 202 -0.25 10.95 -0.95
CA PHE A 202 -0.37 10.03 -2.07
C PHE A 202 -1.45 8.99 -1.82
N GLN A 203 -2.08 8.50 -2.89
CA GLN A 203 -3.10 7.45 -2.84
C GLN A 203 -2.71 6.34 -3.79
N LEU A 204 -2.55 5.15 -3.24
CA LEU A 204 -2.21 3.94 -4.00
C LEU A 204 -3.44 3.38 -4.70
N ASN A 205 -3.25 2.78 -5.87
CA ASN A 205 -4.35 2.18 -6.61
C ASN A 205 -4.74 0.79 -6.06
N TYR A 206 -6.03 0.46 -6.11
CA TYR A 206 -6.51 -0.89 -5.79
C TYR A 206 -6.28 -1.81 -6.99
N SER A 207 -5.28 -2.70 -6.90
CA SER A 207 -4.93 -3.65 -7.97
C SER A 207 -4.74 -5.06 -7.41
N PRO A 208 -5.82 -5.75 -6.99
CA PRO A 208 -5.75 -6.99 -6.22
C PRO A 208 -5.10 -8.16 -6.99
N SER A 209 -4.95 -8.07 -8.32
CA SER A 209 -4.26 -9.07 -9.15
C SER A 209 -2.76 -8.79 -9.35
N ARG A 210 -2.26 -7.62 -8.96
CA ARG A 210 -0.84 -7.23 -9.13
C ARG A 210 0.00 -7.54 -7.89
N ARG A 211 1.29 -7.83 -8.10
CA ARG A 211 2.23 -8.23 -7.04
C ARG A 211 3.58 -7.52 -7.18
N GLY A 212 4.34 -7.51 -6.09
CA GLY A 212 5.70 -6.96 -6.04
C GLY A 212 5.77 -5.55 -6.60
N GLN A 213 6.83 -5.27 -7.35
CA GLN A 213 7.12 -3.97 -7.97
C GLN A 213 6.11 -3.54 -9.05
N GLY A 214 5.12 -4.37 -9.39
CA GLY A 214 4.00 -4.03 -10.27
C GLY A 214 2.77 -3.49 -9.53
N ARG A 215 2.81 -3.33 -8.20
CA ARG A 215 1.65 -2.96 -7.38
C ARG A 215 1.79 -1.53 -6.87
N SER A 216 1.33 -0.56 -7.66
CA SER A 216 1.37 0.89 -7.34
C SER A 216 2.78 1.45 -7.08
N ASN A 217 3.79 0.94 -7.78
CA ASN A 217 5.19 1.37 -7.62
C ASN A 217 5.44 2.78 -8.17
N SER A 218 6.06 3.61 -7.34
CA SER A 218 6.60 4.93 -7.60
C SER A 218 7.69 5.20 -6.54
N GLY A 219 8.14 6.44 -6.44
CA GLY A 219 9.08 6.84 -5.39
C GLY A 219 9.26 8.33 -5.41
N VAL A 220 9.48 8.92 -4.24
CA VAL A 220 9.88 10.32 -4.13
C VAL A 220 11.39 10.40 -3.90
N TYR A 221 12.06 11.08 -4.81
CA TYR A 221 13.51 11.25 -4.79
C TYR A 221 13.86 12.66 -4.34
N MET A 222 14.52 12.76 -3.18
CA MET A 222 15.08 14.02 -2.69
C MET A 222 16.30 14.36 -3.55
N GLN A 223 16.33 15.59 -4.06
CA GLN A 223 17.31 16.06 -5.07
C GLN A 223 17.35 15.23 -6.36
N GLY A 224 16.32 14.43 -6.64
CA GLY A 224 16.36 13.44 -7.71
C GLY A 224 17.43 12.37 -7.50
N ARG A 225 17.89 12.17 -6.25
CA ARG A 225 19.04 11.34 -5.87
C ARG A 225 18.70 10.20 -4.91
N TYR A 226 17.87 10.46 -3.91
CA TYR A 226 17.66 9.56 -2.78
C TYR A 226 16.17 9.24 -2.67
N GLU A 227 15.80 7.99 -2.87
CA GLU A 227 14.41 7.55 -2.93
C GLU A 227 13.87 7.13 -1.55
N VAL A 228 12.73 7.71 -1.16
CA VAL A 228 11.76 7.04 -0.29
C VAL A 228 10.74 6.36 -1.20
N GLN A 229 10.66 5.05 -1.09
CA GLN A 229 9.89 4.18 -1.96
C GLN A 229 8.38 4.34 -1.72
N ILE A 230 7.57 4.25 -2.79
CA ILE A 230 6.11 4.25 -2.75
C ILE A 230 5.61 3.00 -3.46
N LEU A 231 5.00 2.09 -2.69
CA LEU A 231 4.49 0.82 -3.21
C LEU A 231 3.22 0.45 -2.44
N ASP A 232 2.31 -0.31 -3.05
CA ASP A 232 1.27 -0.98 -2.27
C ASP A 232 1.84 -2.19 -1.53
N SER A 233 2.41 -1.89 -0.37
CA SER A 233 2.96 -2.85 0.58
C SER A 233 2.05 -3.08 1.79
N PHE A 234 0.76 -2.75 1.67
CA PHE A 234 -0.22 -3.05 2.72
C PHE A 234 -0.25 -4.55 3.04
N GLY A 235 -0.08 -4.91 4.31
CA GLY A 235 0.03 -6.30 4.78
C GLY A 235 1.32 -7.04 4.38
N LEU A 236 2.33 -6.35 3.86
CA LEU A 236 3.64 -6.92 3.52
C LEU A 236 4.69 -6.71 4.62
N ALA A 237 5.92 -7.15 4.38
CA ALA A 237 6.98 -7.20 5.39
C ALA A 237 7.51 -5.81 5.81
N GLY A 238 7.44 -4.81 4.94
CA GLY A 238 8.11 -3.52 5.12
C GLY A 238 9.58 -3.61 4.76
N LYS A 239 9.91 -3.89 3.49
CA LYS A 239 11.29 -3.93 3.00
C LYS A 239 11.78 -2.60 2.42
N HIS A 240 13.09 -2.46 2.25
CA HIS A 240 13.72 -1.26 1.70
C HIS A 240 13.19 -0.90 0.30
N ASN A 241 12.68 -1.87 -0.45
CA ASN A 241 12.03 -1.72 -1.75
C ASN A 241 10.49 -1.74 -1.68
N GLU A 242 9.93 -1.51 -0.49
CA GLU A 242 8.50 -1.36 -0.21
C GLU A 242 8.20 0.02 0.39
N CYS A 243 6.92 0.36 0.57
CA CYS A 243 6.49 1.71 0.94
C CYS A 243 7.15 2.18 2.23
N GLY A 244 7.82 3.32 2.15
CA GLY A 244 8.48 3.99 3.28
C GLY A 244 9.94 3.60 3.42
N GLY A 245 10.40 2.53 2.75
CA GLY A 245 11.80 2.14 2.73
C GLY A 245 12.67 3.12 1.95
N VAL A 246 13.94 3.19 2.34
CA VAL A 246 14.96 3.90 1.58
C VAL A 246 15.62 2.89 0.64
N TYR A 247 15.39 3.07 -0.66
CA TYR A 247 15.57 2.01 -1.67
C TYR A 247 17.00 1.47 -1.71
N GLU A 248 17.15 0.15 -1.47
CA GLU A 248 18.42 -0.59 -1.35
C GLU A 248 19.34 -0.14 -0.19
N ILE A 249 18.83 0.67 0.74
CA ILE A 249 19.59 1.21 1.87
C ILE A 249 19.04 0.69 3.21
N LYS A 250 17.74 0.87 3.47
CA LYS A 250 17.17 0.52 4.78
C LYS A 250 15.69 0.19 4.71
N ASP A 251 15.31 -0.92 5.34
CA ASP A 251 13.92 -1.27 5.65
C ASP A 251 13.29 -0.19 6.57
N PRO A 252 12.02 0.21 6.35
CA PRO A 252 11.33 1.05 7.32
C PRO A 252 11.25 0.33 8.68
N ASP A 253 11.43 1.06 9.78
CA ASP A 253 11.34 0.47 11.13
C ASP A 253 9.96 -0.12 11.41
N LEU A 254 8.94 0.37 10.70
CA LEU A 254 7.58 -0.15 10.74
C LEU A 254 6.88 0.03 9.38
N ASN A 255 6.26 -1.03 8.87
CA ASN A 255 5.39 -0.90 7.69
C ASN A 255 4.09 -0.19 8.10
N MET A 256 4.00 1.08 7.75
CA MET A 256 2.86 1.95 8.03
C MET A 256 1.98 2.21 6.81
N CYS A 257 2.13 1.41 5.74
CA CYS A 257 1.27 1.51 4.57
C CYS A 257 -0.17 1.19 4.96
N LEU A 258 -1.09 2.09 4.65
CA LEU A 258 -2.54 1.90 4.72
C LEU A 258 -3.04 1.15 3.47
N PRO A 259 -4.27 0.58 3.51
CA PRO A 259 -4.88 -0.08 2.36
C PRO A 259 -4.94 0.84 1.13
N PRO A 260 -4.86 0.30 -0.10
CA PRO A 260 -5.00 1.10 -1.31
C PRO A 260 -6.36 1.80 -1.37
N LEU A 261 -6.39 2.92 -2.08
CA LEU A 261 -7.45 3.92 -2.11
C LEU A 261 -7.65 4.68 -0.79
N GLN A 262 -6.82 4.47 0.23
CA GLN A 262 -6.69 5.42 1.34
C GLN A 262 -5.51 6.37 1.08
N TRP A 263 -5.71 7.64 1.44
CA TRP A 263 -4.65 8.63 1.35
C TRP A 263 -3.61 8.36 2.43
N GLN A 264 -2.34 8.55 2.05
CA GLN A 264 -1.18 8.41 2.90
C GLN A 264 -0.40 9.71 2.94
N THR A 265 0.34 9.95 4.02
CA THR A 265 1.25 11.09 4.11
C THR A 265 2.69 10.62 4.23
N TYR A 266 3.58 11.37 3.58
CA TYR A 266 4.98 11.44 3.95
C TYR A 266 5.32 12.82 4.48
N ASP A 267 5.99 12.82 5.63
CA ASP A 267 6.67 13.99 6.20
C ASP A 267 8.16 13.64 6.29
N ILE A 268 8.99 14.27 5.45
CA ILE A 268 10.40 13.91 5.25
C ILE A 268 11.29 15.10 5.57
N ASP A 269 12.15 14.94 6.56
CA ASP A 269 13.28 15.83 6.77
C ASP A 269 14.50 15.30 6.01
N PHE A 270 15.01 16.12 5.11
CA PHE A 270 16.17 15.81 4.28
C PHE A 270 17.31 16.78 4.54
N ILE A 271 18.51 16.21 4.72
CA ILE A 271 19.77 16.93 4.76
C ILE A 271 20.60 16.45 3.58
N ALA A 272 20.96 17.34 2.67
CA ALA A 272 21.75 17.01 1.50
C ALA A 272 23.16 16.52 1.89
N ALA A 273 23.76 15.69 1.05
CA ALA A 273 25.17 15.35 1.19
C ALA A 273 26.03 16.63 1.19
N ARG A 274 27.13 16.63 1.96
CA ARG A 274 28.06 17.76 2.04
C ARG A 274 29.31 17.45 1.23
N TYR A 275 29.89 18.51 0.66
CA TYR A 275 31.08 18.46 -0.19
C TYR A 275 32.00 19.61 0.19
N ASP A 276 33.31 19.41 0.04
CA ASP A 276 34.29 20.48 0.16
C ASP A 276 34.40 21.31 -1.13
N LYS A 277 35.23 22.35 -1.10
CA LYS A 277 35.46 23.24 -2.26
C LYS A 277 36.07 22.52 -3.47
N ALA A 278 36.72 21.38 -3.27
CA ALA A 278 37.27 20.55 -4.34
C ALA A 278 36.24 19.55 -4.90
N GLY A 279 35.01 19.56 -4.39
CA GLY A 279 33.94 18.66 -4.81
C GLY A 279 34.02 17.27 -4.18
N LYS A 280 34.89 17.04 -3.18
CA LYS A 280 34.97 15.77 -2.47
C LYS A 280 33.86 15.70 -1.41
N LYS A 281 33.11 14.58 -1.39
CA LYS A 281 32.07 14.34 -0.40
C LYS A 281 32.65 14.27 1.01
N THR A 282 32.13 15.08 1.92
CA THR A 282 32.52 15.17 3.33
C THR A 282 31.46 14.64 4.30
N ALA A 283 30.19 14.57 3.87
CA ALA A 283 29.13 13.91 4.64
C ALA A 283 28.07 13.30 3.72
N ASN A 284 27.48 12.18 4.17
CA ASN A 284 26.34 11.54 3.52
C ASN A 284 25.07 12.37 3.66
N ALA A 285 24.14 12.20 2.71
CA ALA A 285 22.79 12.73 2.89
C ALA A 285 22.12 12.02 4.07
N ARG A 286 21.17 12.69 4.73
CA ARG A 286 20.41 12.12 5.84
C ARG A 286 18.91 12.28 5.66
N LEU A 287 18.17 11.30 6.17
CA LEU A 287 16.71 11.25 6.13
C LEU A 287 16.10 10.95 7.49
N THR A 288 15.08 11.72 7.83
CA THR A 288 14.07 11.33 8.82
C THR A 288 12.73 11.26 8.09
N VAL A 289 12.04 10.12 8.18
CA VAL A 289 10.81 9.87 7.44
C VAL A 289 9.71 9.49 8.42
N ARG A 290 8.58 10.18 8.30
CA ARG A 290 7.32 9.76 8.91
C ARG A 290 6.37 9.31 7.82
N HIS A 291 5.78 8.14 8.01
CA HIS A 291 4.75 7.59 7.15
C HIS A 291 3.45 7.55 7.96
N ASN A 292 2.45 8.30 7.51
CA ASN A 292 1.17 8.45 8.22
C ASN A 292 1.36 8.96 9.67
N GLY A 293 2.28 9.91 9.85
CA GLY A 293 2.64 10.50 11.15
C GLY A 293 3.57 9.65 12.03
N VAL A 294 3.75 8.37 11.72
CA VAL A 294 4.61 7.46 12.49
C VAL A 294 6.05 7.51 11.98
N LEU A 295 7.02 7.62 12.89
CA LEU A 295 8.44 7.62 12.57
C LEU A 295 8.87 6.24 12.04
N VAL A 296 9.31 6.17 10.79
CA VAL A 296 9.79 4.91 10.16
C VAL A 296 11.28 4.94 9.81
N HIS A 297 11.88 6.13 9.82
CA HIS A 297 13.32 6.33 9.76
C HIS A 297 13.71 7.54 10.61
N LYS A 298 14.72 7.41 11.46
CA LYS A 298 15.25 8.50 12.31
C LYS A 298 16.69 8.84 11.95
N ASN A 299 16.89 9.99 11.30
CA ASN A 299 18.21 10.56 10.97
C ASN A 299 19.22 9.58 10.35
N ILE A 300 18.74 8.71 9.45
CA ILE A 300 19.57 7.67 8.84
C ILE A 300 20.52 8.28 7.81
N GLU A 301 21.68 7.65 7.61
CA GLU A 301 22.56 8.02 6.50
C GLU A 301 22.14 7.35 5.20
N VAL A 302 22.29 8.09 4.10
CA VAL A 302 22.12 7.58 2.73
C VAL A 302 23.46 7.76 2.01
N PRO A 303 24.31 6.71 1.97
CA PRO A 303 25.71 6.84 1.58
C PRO A 303 25.94 7.13 0.10
N ARG A 304 24.93 6.87 -0.74
CA ARG A 304 24.97 7.01 -2.19
C ARG A 304 23.59 7.36 -2.74
N SER A 305 23.51 7.85 -3.97
CA SER A 305 22.24 7.90 -4.70
C SER A 305 21.60 6.50 -4.77
N THR A 306 20.28 6.43 -4.63
CA THR A 306 19.54 5.19 -4.80
C THR A 306 19.47 4.81 -6.28
N ARG A 307 19.11 3.55 -6.56
CA ARG A 307 18.98 3.05 -7.93
C ARG A 307 17.96 3.88 -8.71
N ALA A 308 18.14 3.96 -10.03
CA ALA A 308 17.27 4.71 -10.95
C ALA A 308 17.17 6.23 -10.68
N SER A 309 18.07 6.76 -9.85
CA SER A 309 18.28 8.19 -9.66
C SER A 309 18.52 8.91 -10.99
N PRO A 310 17.70 9.89 -11.39
CA PRO A 310 17.93 10.68 -12.60
C PRO A 310 19.05 11.71 -12.46
N VAL A 311 19.50 12.00 -11.23
CA VAL A 311 20.51 13.03 -10.95
C VAL A 311 21.71 12.39 -10.26
N ARG A 312 22.93 12.72 -10.71
CA ARG A 312 24.15 12.27 -10.02
C ARG A 312 24.33 13.04 -8.71
N GLU A 313 24.92 12.39 -7.71
CA GLU A 313 25.38 13.06 -6.50
C GLU A 313 26.41 14.17 -6.83
N GLY A 314 26.32 15.29 -6.12
CA GLY A 314 27.19 16.44 -6.35
C GLY A 314 26.81 17.66 -5.51
N VAL A 315 27.61 18.72 -5.65
CA VAL A 315 27.49 19.99 -4.91
C VAL A 315 26.20 20.74 -5.21
N ASP A 316 25.62 20.52 -6.38
CA ASP A 316 24.45 21.25 -6.84
C ASP A 316 23.19 20.85 -6.06
N LEU A 317 22.31 21.83 -5.89
CA LEU A 317 20.92 21.61 -5.50
C LEU A 317 20.23 20.68 -6.51
N GLY A 318 19.19 19.96 -6.07
CA GLY A 318 18.45 19.05 -6.95
C GLY A 318 16.94 19.13 -6.80
N PRO A 319 16.18 18.59 -7.76
CA PRO A 319 14.73 18.69 -7.78
C PRO A 319 14.07 17.70 -6.81
N ILE A 320 12.77 17.85 -6.59
CA ILE A 320 11.91 16.73 -6.17
C ILE A 320 11.53 15.96 -7.43
N TYR A 321 11.80 14.67 -7.46
CA TYR A 321 11.40 13.78 -8.55
C TYR A 321 10.45 12.71 -8.05
N ILE A 322 9.30 12.58 -8.69
CA ILE A 322 8.31 11.54 -8.42
C ILE A 322 8.33 10.57 -9.59
N GLN A 323 8.76 9.33 -9.32
CA GLN A 323 9.04 8.34 -10.34
C GLN A 323 7.77 7.84 -11.04
N ASN A 324 7.84 7.66 -12.36
CA ASN A 324 6.86 6.87 -13.10
C ASN A 324 7.42 5.47 -13.36
N HIS A 325 6.84 4.47 -12.72
CA HIS A 325 7.17 3.05 -12.92
C HIS A 325 6.10 2.30 -13.75
N GLY A 326 5.25 3.03 -14.47
CA GLY A 326 4.14 2.47 -15.26
C GLY A 326 2.98 1.92 -14.42
N ASN A 327 2.96 2.22 -13.13
CA ASN A 327 1.86 1.92 -12.23
C ASN A 327 1.17 3.23 -11.85
N PRO A 328 -0.15 3.35 -12.04
CA PRO A 328 -0.87 4.59 -11.85
C PRO A 328 -1.19 4.82 -10.36
N LEU A 329 -1.01 6.05 -9.88
CA LEU A 329 -1.38 6.50 -8.54
C LEU A 329 -1.58 8.02 -8.52
N HIS A 330 -2.06 8.55 -7.41
CA HIS A 330 -2.35 9.98 -7.26
C HIS A 330 -1.54 10.62 -6.16
N PHE A 331 -1.27 11.90 -6.34
CA PHE A 331 -0.62 12.78 -5.38
C PHE A 331 -1.44 14.05 -5.17
N ARG A 332 -1.37 14.60 -3.96
CA ARG A 332 -1.90 15.92 -3.62
C ARG A 332 -1.11 16.56 -2.48
N ASN A 333 -1.43 17.81 -2.17
CA ASN A 333 -0.90 18.53 -1.01
C ASN A 333 0.63 18.38 -0.85
N ILE A 334 1.38 18.87 -1.83
CA ILE A 334 2.84 18.79 -1.85
C ILE A 334 3.41 20.17 -1.56
N TRP A 335 4.10 20.30 -0.43
CA TRP A 335 4.77 21.53 -0.05
C TRP A 335 6.04 21.23 0.73
N LEU A 336 6.98 22.18 0.73
CA LEU A 336 8.24 22.05 1.45
C LEU A 336 8.68 23.34 2.11
N VAL A 337 9.45 23.21 3.20
CA VAL A 337 10.10 24.30 3.91
C VAL A 337 11.60 24.10 3.82
N GLU A 338 12.31 25.01 3.15
CA GLU A 338 13.77 24.95 3.08
C GLU A 338 14.38 25.17 4.46
N LYS A 339 15.31 24.30 4.85
CA LYS A 339 16.10 24.44 6.06
C LYS A 339 17.39 25.14 5.66
N ARG A 340 17.40 26.46 5.70
CA ARG A 340 18.66 27.19 5.50
C ARG A 340 19.49 27.00 6.76
N GLU A 341 20.52 26.16 6.71
CA GLU A 341 21.58 26.26 7.71
C GLU A 341 22.20 27.66 7.63
N ALA A 342 22.44 28.28 8.78
CA ALA A 342 23.27 29.48 8.85
C ALA A 342 24.64 29.15 8.24
N GLY A 343 24.99 29.79 7.12
CA GLY A 343 26.24 29.53 6.38
C GLY A 343 26.09 28.71 5.10
N PHE A 344 24.87 28.24 4.75
CA PHE A 344 24.62 27.69 3.41
C PHE A 344 24.77 28.81 2.36
N LYS A 345 25.93 28.85 1.71
CA LYS A 345 26.15 29.61 0.48
C LYS A 345 26.01 28.62 -0.68
N PRO A 346 24.93 28.66 -1.48
CA PRO A 346 24.97 28.04 -2.78
C PRO A 346 26.12 28.70 -3.54
N VAL A 347 27.17 27.93 -3.84
CA VAL A 347 28.22 28.40 -4.74
C VAL A 347 27.58 28.29 -6.12
N PHE A 348 27.18 29.43 -6.67
CA PHE A 348 26.72 29.56 -8.06
C PHE A 348 27.91 29.70 -8.99
#